data_AF-A0A9W4PVT1-F1
#
_entry.id   AF-A0A9W4PVT1-F1
#
_cell.length_a   1.000
_cell.length_b   1.000
_cell.length_c   1.000
_cell.angle_alpha   90.00
_cell.angle_beta   90.00
_cell.angle_gamma   90.00
#
_symmetry.space_group_name_H-M   'P 1'
#
loop_
_entity.id
_entity.type
_entity.pdbx_description
1 polymer ?
#
loop_
_entity_poly.entity_id
_entity_poly.type
_entity_poly.pdbx_seq_one_letter_code
_entity_poly.pdbx_strand_id
1 'polypeptide(L)' 'MMAGCLPGGPGIVSAASSTVFIGGLPAARVGDETLHAACVAPIPAPTGRIQSPGCPTVLIGG' A
#
# COMPACT_ATOMS: atom_id res chain seq x y z
N MET A 1 -10.39 0.80 13.67
CA MET A 1 -8.95 0.65 13.42
C MET A 1 -8.59 -0.83 13.54
N MET A 2 -8.24 -1.51 12.44
CA MET A 2 -7.62 -2.84 12.55
C MET A 2 -6.26 -2.69 13.23
N ALA A 3 -5.93 -3.63 14.13
CA ALA A 3 -4.63 -3.67 14.79
C ALA A 3 -3.52 -3.65 13.73
N GLY A 4 -2.63 -2.65 13.82
CA GLY A 4 -1.51 -2.52 12.89
C GLY A 4 -0.57 -3.72 13.00
N CYS A 5 0.15 -4.00 11.91
CA CYS A 5 1.24 -4.96 11.92
C CYS A 5 2.31 -4.56 12.96
N LEU A 6 2.82 -5.53 13.73
CA LEU A 6 3.87 -5.34 14.73
C LEU A 6 5.08 -6.22 14.39
N PRO A 7 6.32 -5.67 14.39
CA PRO A 7 6.62 -4.23 14.37
C PRO A 7 6.03 -3.63 13.08
N GLY A 8 5.71 -2.33 13.04
CA GLY A 8 5.18 -1.64 11.86
C GLY A 8 6.24 -1.55 10.75
N GLY A 9 6.69 -2.71 10.26
CA GLY A 9 7.76 -2.87 9.31
C GLY A 9 7.40 -2.18 8.00
N PRO A 10 8.40 -1.77 7.21
CA PRO A 10 8.17 -1.10 5.95
C PRO A 10 7.38 -2.03 5.04
N GLY A 11 6.08 -1.79 4.92
CA GLY A 11 5.26 -2.44 3.92
C GLY A 11 5.78 -2.03 2.54
N ILE A 12 5.97 -3.01 1.66
CA ILE A 12 6.33 -2.75 0.27
C ILE A 12 5.04 -2.66 -0.54
N VAL A 13 4.90 -1.67 -1.41
CA VAL A 13 3.76 -1.63 -2.36
C VAL A 13 4.01 -2.69 -3.42
N SER A 14 3.19 -3.74 -3.43
CA SER A 14 3.35 -4.89 -4.32
C SER A 14 2.69 -4.71 -5.68
N ALA A 15 1.64 -3.90 -5.74
CA ALA A 15 0.91 -3.59 -6.94
C ALA A 15 0.60 -2.09 -6.96
N ALA A 16 0.96 -1.40 -8.03
CA ALA A 16 0.81 0.04 -8.19
C ALA A 16 0.34 0.37 -9.63
N SER A 17 0.26 1.65 -9.99
CA SER A 17 -0.15 2.08 -11.33
C SER A 17 0.75 1.49 -12.43
N SER A 18 0.14 0.96 -13.49
CA SER A 18 0.85 0.44 -14.67
C SER A 18 1.22 1.51 -15.69
N THR A 19 0.68 2.74 -15.55
CA THR A 19 0.80 3.80 -16.56
C THR A 19 1.54 5.03 -16.07
N VAL A 20 1.49 5.34 -14.77
CA VAL A 20 2.13 6.52 -14.18
C VAL A 20 3.33 6.09 -13.35
N PHE A 21 4.47 6.73 -13.62
CA PHE A 21 5.72 6.51 -12.90
C PHE A 21 6.17 7.80 -12.21
N ILE A 22 6.56 7.72 -10.93
CA ILE A 22 7.12 8.84 -10.16
C ILE A 22 8.55 8.43 -9.76
N GLY A 23 9.55 9.21 -10.21
CA GLY A 23 10.95 8.88 -9.95
C GLY A 23 11.40 7.55 -10.58
N GLY A 24 10.77 7.12 -11.67
CA GLY A 24 11.08 5.85 -12.35
C GLY A 24 10.43 4.61 -11.74
N LEU A 25 9.62 4.75 -10.68
CA LEU A 25 8.88 3.66 -10.06
C LEU A 25 7.37 3.82 -10.30
N PRO A 26 6.60 2.71 -10.39
CA PRO A 26 5.14 2.74 -10.45
C PRO A 26 4.52 3.60 -9.35
N ALA A 27 3.58 4.48 -9.71
CA ALA A 27 2.94 5.38 -8.75
C ALA A 27 1.90 4.64 -7.90
N ALA A 28 2.06 4.70 -6.57
CA ALA A 28 1.15 4.08 -5.60
C ALA A 28 -0.12 4.93 -5.34
N ARG A 29 -1.24 4.28 -5.04
CA ARG A 29 -2.58 4.86 -4.94
C ARG A 29 -3.37 4.26 -3.79
N VAL A 30 -4.41 4.95 -3.33
CA VAL A 30 -5.34 4.39 -2.35
C VAL A 30 -5.95 3.08 -2.90
N GLY A 31 -5.92 2.03 -2.09
CA GLY A 31 -6.39 0.70 -2.47
C GLY A 31 -5.34 -0.23 -3.07
N ASP A 32 -4.16 0.28 -3.44
CA ASP A 32 -3.04 -0.54 -3.92
C ASP A 32 -2.57 -1.52 -2.84
N GLU A 33 -2.15 -2.72 -3.26
CA GLU A 33 -1.79 -3.80 -2.35
C GLU A 33 -0.41 -3.60 -1.73
N THR A 34 -0.34 -3.78 -0.42
CA THR A 34 0.89 -3.68 0.36
C THR A 34 1.25 -5.04 0.95
N LEU A 35 2.53 -5.38 0.89
CA LEU A 35 3.10 -6.59 1.48
C LEU A 35 3.87 -6.22 2.75
N HIS A 36 3.57 -6.90 3.84
CA HIS A 36 4.17 -6.71 5.15
C HIS A 36 4.85 -8.00 5.60
N ALA A 37 5.92 -8.40 4.90
CA ALA A 37 6.62 -9.67 5.15
C ALA A 37 7.14 -9.83 6.60
N ALA A 38 7.37 -8.73 7.31
CA ALA A 38 7.83 -8.73 8.71
C ALA A 38 6.70 -8.63 9.75
N CYS A 39 5.43 -8.61 9.32
CA CYS A 39 4.30 -8.54 10.24
C CYS A 39 4.15 -9.87 11.01
N VAL A 40 4.16 -9.80 12.34
CA VAL A 40 3.96 -10.96 13.22
C VAL A 40 2.58 -10.93 13.90
N ALA A 41 1.73 -9.96 13.55
CA ALA A 41 0.37 -9.89 14.10
C ALA A 41 -0.45 -11.12 13.64
N PRO A 42 -1.44 -11.59 14.44
CA PRO A 42 -2.35 -12.66 14.04
C PRO A 42 -3.30 -12.14 12.96
N ILE A 43 -2.83 -12.13 11.71
CA ILE A 43 -3.58 -11.72 10.53
C ILE A 43 -3.69 -12.87 9.53
N PRO A 44 -4.80 -12.95 8.76
CA PRO A 44 -5.00 -14.03 7.78
C PRO A 44 -3.93 -14.10 6.69
N ALA A 45 -3.28 -12.97 6.36
CA ALA A 45 -2.20 -12.88 5.39
C ALA A 45 -1.33 -11.64 5.68
N PRO A 46 -0.02 -11.66 5.35
CA PRO A 46 0.88 -10.51 5.49
C PRO A 46 0.63 -9.44 4.40
N THR A 47 -0.62 -9.21 4.01
CA THR A 47 -1.04 -8.28 2.97
C THR A 47 -1.98 -7.21 3.52
N GLY A 48 -1.95 -6.03 2.92
CA GLY A 48 -2.82 -4.91 3.25
C GLY A 48 -3.13 -4.08 2.01
N ARG A 49 -3.76 -2.92 2.22
CA ARG A 49 -4.00 -1.92 1.18
C ARG A 49 -3.63 -0.53 1.68
N ILE A 50 -3.21 0.35 0.78
CA ILE A 50 -3.02 1.77 1.09
C ILE A 50 -4.38 2.34 1.52
N GLN A 51 -4.44 2.83 2.76
CA GLN A 51 -5.68 3.30 3.37
C GLN A 51 -6.04 4.70 2.87
N SER A 52 -7.34 5.01 2.91
CA SER A 52 -7.84 6.37 2.75
C SER A 52 -7.52 7.22 4.00
N PRO A 53 -7.54 8.56 3.90
CA PRO A 53 -7.81 9.38 2.72
C PRO A 53 -6.55 9.70 1.90
N GLY A 54 -6.65 9.55 0.57
CA GLY A 54 -5.70 10.15 -0.38
C GLY A 54 -6.06 11.59 -0.69
N CYS A 55 -5.38 12.19 -1.66
CA CYS A 55 -5.77 13.51 -2.18
C CYS A 55 -7.04 13.38 -3.03
N PRO A 56 -8.15 14.06 -2.69
CA PRO A 56 -9.45 13.84 -3.36
C PRO A 56 -9.51 14.39 -4.79
N THR A 57 -8.57 15.26 -5.18
CA THR A 57 -8.55 15.92 -6.50
C THR A 57 -7.56 15.29 -7.46
N VAL A 58 -6.73 14.35 -7.00
CA VAL A 58 -5.63 13.78 -7.80
C VAL A 58 -5.94 12.33 -8.12
N LEU A 59 -6.02 12.04 -9.42
CA LEU A 59 -6.16 10.70 -9.98
C LEU A 59 -4.83 10.29 -10.62
N ILE A 60 -4.38 9.07 -10.32
CA ILE A 60 -3.13 8.49 -10.85
C ILE A 60 -3.50 7.34 -11.79
N GLY A 61 -3.21 7.51 -13.08
CA GLY A 61 -3.38 6.48 -14.10
C GLY A 61 -4.79 6.33 -14.68
N GLY A 62 -5.65 7.34 -14.51
CA GLY A 62 -7.04 7.36 -14.98
C GLY A 62 -8.02 7.36 -13.83
#